data_AF-A0A0Q4UDM1-F1
#
_entry.id   AF-A0A0Q4UDM1-F1
#
_cell.length_a   1.000
_cell.length_b   1.000
_cell.length_c   1.000
_cell.angle_alpha   90.00
_cell.angle_beta   90.00
_cell.angle_gamma   90.00
#
_symmetry.space_group_name_H-M   'P 1'
#
loop_
_entity.id
_entity.type
_entity.pdbx_description
1 polymer ?
#
loop_
_entity_poly.entity_id
_entity_poly.type
_entity_poly.pdbx_seq_one_letter_code
_entity_poly.pdbx_strand_id
1 'polypeptide(L)'
;MLGKSPENAGKSPKAHEAVAMSSQAEARYLVELIAGPMRLGENVKAALSRVARTTGLNDRRVRGIWHNEARSIRSEEMDRLREAARDARATEQARNEHRSVLSLLATADAALGLPGPDVDRSDDPALGFGPSDHDRPLDQGH
;
A
#
# COMPACT_ATOMS: atom_id res chain seq x y z
N MET A 1 62.48 -24.95 -21.85
CA MET A 1 61.02 -25.18 -21.79
C MET A 1 60.39 -23.93 -21.19
N LEU A 2 59.66 -23.16 -22.00
CA LEU A 2 59.21 -21.80 -21.71
C LEU A 2 57.89 -21.84 -20.91
N GLY A 3 57.99 -21.76 -19.58
CA GLY A 3 56.82 -21.70 -18.69
C GLY A 3 56.19 -20.30 -18.72
N LYS A 4 55.02 -20.19 -19.35
CA LYS A 4 54.18 -18.99 -19.31
C LYS A 4 53.54 -18.88 -17.92
N SER A 5 53.88 -17.84 -17.16
CA SER A 5 53.12 -17.45 -15.97
C SER A 5 51.88 -16.65 -16.42
N PRO A 6 50.68 -16.96 -15.91
CA PRO A 6 49.50 -16.16 -16.23
C PRO A 6 49.50 -14.87 -15.39
N GLU A 7 49.75 -13.74 -16.03
CA GLU A 7 49.37 -12.42 -15.52
C GLU A 7 47.85 -12.31 -15.62
N ASN A 8 47.12 -12.40 -14.51
CA ASN A 8 45.77 -11.86 -14.34
C ASN A 8 45.35 -11.98 -12.87
N ALA A 9 45.95 -11.15 -12.01
CA ALA A 9 45.46 -10.95 -10.64
C ALA A 9 45.45 -9.44 -10.37
N GLY A 10 44.25 -8.84 -10.45
CA GLY A 10 44.10 -7.42 -10.13
C GLY A 10 42.99 -6.67 -10.87
N LYS A 11 41.87 -7.33 -11.22
CA LYS A 11 40.61 -6.58 -11.41
C LYS A 11 39.78 -6.76 -10.16
N SER A 12 40.09 -5.96 -9.15
CA SER A 12 39.16 -5.69 -8.05
C SER A 12 37.80 -5.37 -8.67
N PRO A 13 36.69 -5.96 -8.20
CA PRO A 13 35.39 -5.64 -8.74
C PRO A 13 35.19 -4.14 -8.56
N LYS A 14 34.91 -3.46 -9.67
CA LYS A 14 34.42 -2.08 -9.71
C LYS A 14 33.37 -1.98 -8.61
N ALA A 15 33.66 -1.22 -7.56
CA ALA A 15 32.65 -0.83 -6.59
C ALA A 15 31.46 -0.38 -7.42
N HIS A 16 30.31 -1.05 -7.25
CA HIS A 16 29.07 -0.60 -7.86
C HIS A 16 28.90 0.83 -7.38
N GLU A 17 29.18 1.77 -8.27
CA GLU A 17 28.92 3.18 -8.11
C GLU A 17 27.45 3.22 -7.72
N ALA A 18 27.19 3.49 -6.43
CA ALA A 18 25.86 3.72 -5.94
C ALA A 18 25.40 4.93 -6.73
N VAL A 19 24.69 4.70 -7.83
CA VAL A 19 24.22 5.74 -8.73
C VAL A 19 23.48 6.69 -7.83
N ALA A 20 24.08 7.86 -7.58
CA ALA A 20 23.53 8.85 -6.69
C ALA A 20 22.23 9.30 -7.33
N MET A 21 21.11 8.70 -6.89
CA MET A 21 19.78 9.10 -7.31
C MET A 21 19.70 10.59 -7.04
N SER A 22 19.42 11.36 -8.09
CA SER A 22 19.20 12.78 -7.91
C SER A 22 18.03 12.96 -6.94
N SER A 23 18.06 14.02 -6.12
CA SER A 23 16.98 14.28 -5.16
C SER A 23 15.61 14.36 -5.84
N GLN A 24 15.57 14.79 -7.11
CA GLN A 24 14.38 14.78 -7.94
C GLN A 24 13.90 13.37 -8.28
N ALA A 25 14.80 12.47 -8.68
CA ALA A 25 14.48 11.07 -8.95
C ALA A 25 13.98 10.36 -7.67
N GLU A 26 14.63 10.62 -6.53
CA GLU A 26 14.22 10.08 -5.23
C GLU A 26 12.81 10.58 -4.86
N ALA A 27 12.55 11.89 -4.97
CA ALA A 27 11.25 12.45 -4.63
C ALA A 27 10.13 11.92 -5.54
N ARG A 28 10.38 11.78 -6.84
CA ARG A 28 9.40 11.21 -7.76
C ARG A 28 9.07 9.77 -7.39
N TYR A 29 10.09 8.97 -7.11
CA TYR A 29 9.92 7.58 -6.67
C TYR A 29 9.10 7.51 -5.37
N LEU A 30 9.37 8.38 -4.39
CA LEU A 30 8.60 8.43 -3.15
C LEU A 30 7.13 8.81 -3.40
N VAL A 31 6.86 9.78 -4.28
CA VAL A 31 5.48 10.14 -4.66
C VAL A 31 4.75 8.97 -5.30
N GLU A 32 5.40 8.23 -6.20
CA GLU A 32 4.84 7.04 -6.84
C GLU A 32 4.52 5.93 -5.83
N LEU A 33 5.46 5.68 -4.91
CA LEU A 33 5.29 4.71 -3.85
C LEU A 33 4.12 5.06 -2.92
N ILE A 34 3.97 6.33 -2.53
CA ILE A 34 2.85 6.80 -1.68
C ILE A 34 1.52 6.77 -2.44
N ALA A 35 1.54 7.10 -3.74
CA ALA A 35 0.34 7.04 -4.58
C ALA A 35 -0.23 5.62 -4.62
N GLY A 36 0.67 4.62 -4.69
CA GLY A 36 0.34 3.20 -4.70
C GLY A 36 -0.45 2.80 -5.96
N PRO A 37 -1.05 1.59 -5.97
CA PRO A 37 -1.93 1.17 -7.05
C PRO A 37 -3.14 2.11 -7.14
N MET A 38 -3.51 2.49 -8.35
CA MET A 38 -4.71 3.30 -8.59
C MET A 38 -5.95 2.50 -8.18
N ARG A 39 -6.84 3.13 -7.41
CA ARG A 39 -8.13 2.53 -7.08
C ARG A 39 -9.02 2.51 -8.32
N LEU A 40 -9.98 1.58 -8.34
CA LEU A 40 -10.94 1.49 -9.45
C LEU A 40 -11.70 2.84 -9.60
N GLY A 41 -11.64 3.45 -10.79
CA GLY A 41 -12.24 4.77 -11.06
C GLY A 41 -11.42 5.98 -10.57
N GLU A 42 -10.24 5.77 -9.97
CA GLU A 42 -9.35 6.85 -9.55
C GLU A 42 -8.54 7.39 -10.73
N ASN A 43 -8.54 8.71 -10.89
CA ASN A 43 -7.65 9.38 -11.84
C ASN A 43 -6.34 9.84 -11.18
N VAL A 44 -5.31 10.09 -12.00
CA VAL A 44 -3.98 10.54 -11.54
C VAL A 44 -4.07 11.78 -10.63
N LYS A 45 -4.96 12.72 -10.94
CA LYS A 45 -5.15 13.93 -10.12
C LYS A 45 -5.62 13.59 -8.71
N ALA A 46 -6.58 12.67 -8.57
CA ALA A 46 -7.07 12.20 -7.28
C ALA A 46 -5.98 11.47 -6.49
N ALA A 47 -5.18 10.64 -7.15
CA ALA A 47 -4.03 9.97 -6.54
C ALA A 47 -3.00 10.99 -6.00
N LEU A 48 -2.62 12.00 -6.80
CA LEU A 48 -1.70 13.05 -6.36
C LEU A 48 -2.28 13.93 -5.25
N SER A 49 -3.59 14.19 -5.27
CA SER A 49 -4.28 14.93 -4.20
C SER A 49 -4.30 14.12 -2.88
N ARG A 50 -4.33 12.78 -2.97
CA ARG A 50 -4.13 11.91 -1.80
C ARG A 50 -2.70 12.02 -1.29
N VAL A 51 -1.70 11.93 -2.16
CA VAL A 51 -0.29 12.08 -1.76
C VAL A 51 -0.05 13.43 -1.07
N ALA A 52 -0.60 14.52 -1.60
CA ALA A 52 -0.51 15.85 -1.00
C ALA A 52 -1.10 15.88 0.42
N ARG A 53 -2.29 15.28 0.62
CA ARG A 53 -2.90 15.15 1.95
C ARG A 53 -2.07 14.31 2.92
N THR A 54 -1.51 13.19 2.46
CA THR A 54 -0.69 12.30 3.29
C THR A 54 0.63 12.95 3.69
N THR A 55 1.24 13.72 2.78
CA THR A 55 2.57 14.32 2.99
C THR A 55 2.51 15.73 3.57
N GLY A 56 1.33 16.36 3.63
CA GLY A 56 1.15 17.76 4.00
C GLY A 56 1.81 18.73 3.02
N LEU A 57 2.11 18.31 1.79
CA LEU A 57 2.65 19.15 0.73
C LEU A 57 1.52 19.76 -0.10
N ASN A 58 1.78 20.91 -0.73
CA ASN A 58 0.81 21.53 -1.63
C ASN A 58 0.63 20.67 -2.90
N ASP A 59 -0.61 20.49 -3.36
CA ASP A 59 -0.96 19.82 -4.63
C ASP A 59 -0.10 20.26 -5.82
N ARG A 60 0.15 21.55 -5.96
CA ARG A 60 1.00 22.08 -7.05
C ARG A 60 2.43 21.59 -6.92
N ARG A 61 2.93 21.47 -5.69
CA ARG A 61 4.29 21.00 -5.40
C ARG A 61 4.43 19.52 -5.71
N VAL A 62 3.49 18.70 -5.25
CA VAL A 62 3.45 17.26 -5.53
C VAL A 62 3.35 17.00 -7.03
N ARG A 63 2.50 17.75 -7.74
CA ARG A 63 2.41 17.68 -9.21
C ARG A 63 3.71 18.08 -9.90
N GLY A 64 4.37 19.15 -9.43
CA GLY A 64 5.66 19.56 -9.97
C GLY A 64 6.75 18.51 -9.77
N ILE A 65 6.74 17.79 -8.64
CA ILE A 65 7.65 16.65 -8.41
C ILE A 65 7.30 15.50 -9.36
N TRP A 66 6.01 15.18 -9.52
CA TRP A 66 5.53 14.11 -10.41
C TRP A 66 5.93 14.34 -11.89
N HIS A 67 5.81 15.57 -12.38
CA HIS A 67 6.17 15.94 -13.76
C HIS A 67 7.64 16.36 -13.93
N ASN A 68 8.51 16.18 -12.92
CA ASN A 68 9.91 16.63 -12.94
C ASN A 68 10.10 18.14 -13.16
N GLU A 69 9.10 18.97 -12.85
CA GLU A 69 9.15 20.44 -12.96
C GLU A 69 9.78 21.09 -11.71
N ALA A 70 9.90 20.35 -10.61
CA ALA A 70 10.50 20.84 -9.37
C ALA A 70 12.04 20.91 -9.47
N ARG A 71 12.57 22.10 -9.78
CA ARG A 71 14.02 22.34 -9.92
C ARG A 71 14.82 22.09 -8.64
N SER A 72 14.24 22.38 -7.48
CA SER A 72 14.83 22.12 -6.16
C SER A 72 13.80 21.52 -5.22
N ILE A 73 14.25 20.64 -4.34
CA ILE A 73 13.44 19.99 -3.32
C ILE A 73 14.11 20.28 -1.98
N ARG A 74 13.36 20.85 -1.05
CA ARG A 74 13.87 21.20 0.27
C ARG A 74 14.07 19.92 1.08
N SER A 75 15.01 19.93 2.01
CA SER A 75 15.22 18.82 2.94
C SER A 75 13.94 18.46 3.69
N GLU A 76 13.17 19.45 4.18
CA GLU A 76 11.95 19.16 4.93
C GLU A 76 10.88 18.46 4.06
N GLU A 77 10.83 18.79 2.77
CA GLU A 77 9.90 18.14 1.83
C GLU A 77 10.31 16.69 1.57
N MET A 78 11.61 16.44 1.43
CA MET A 78 12.15 15.09 1.31
C MET A 78 11.87 14.26 2.56
N ASP A 79 12.05 14.82 3.75
CA ASP A 79 11.84 14.09 5.00
C ASP A 79 10.36 13.71 5.17
N ARG A 80 9.42 14.61 4.84
CA ARG A 80 7.98 14.30 4.81
C ARG A 80 7.62 13.21 3.79
N LEU A 81 8.23 13.26 2.60
CA LEU A 81 8.03 12.21 1.59
C LEU A 81 8.56 10.86 2.08
N ARG A 82 9.72 10.84 2.75
CA ARG A 82 10.31 9.61 3.30
C ARG A 82 9.47 9.03 4.42
N GLU A 83 8.95 9.88 5.30
CA GLU A 83 8.04 9.46 6.38
C GLU A 83 6.76 8.85 5.83
N ALA A 84 6.05 9.58 4.97
CA ALA A 84 4.82 9.09 4.33
C ALA A 84 5.05 7.80 3.52
N ALA A 85 6.21 7.66 2.88
CA ALA A 85 6.59 6.45 2.16
C ALA A 85 6.81 5.24 3.09
N ARG A 86 7.35 5.45 4.30
CA ARG A 86 7.47 4.38 5.30
C ARG A 86 6.10 3.91 5.75
N ASP A 87 5.18 4.83 6.02
CA ASP A 87 3.81 4.51 6.44
C ASP A 87 3.04 3.78 5.33
N ALA A 88 3.18 4.23 4.08
CA ALA A 88 2.60 3.56 2.92
C ALA A 88 3.13 2.13 2.77
N ARG A 89 4.44 1.91 2.94
CA ARG A 89 5.04 0.57 2.91
C ARG A 89 4.56 -0.31 4.06
N ALA A 90 4.49 0.22 5.28
CA ALA A 90 3.99 -0.52 6.43
C ALA A 90 2.53 -0.98 6.23
N THR A 91 1.70 -0.09 5.67
CA THR A 91 0.31 -0.40 5.33
C THR A 91 0.21 -1.48 4.26
N GLU A 92 1.03 -1.39 3.22
CA GLU A 92 1.04 -2.39 2.14
C GLU A 92 1.56 -3.75 2.62
N GLN A 93 2.57 -3.75 3.48
CA GLN A 93 3.08 -4.97 4.12
C GLN A 93 1.98 -5.65 4.95
N ALA A 94 1.26 -4.88 5.79
CA ALA A 94 0.16 -5.42 6.58
C ALA A 94 -0.96 -6.02 5.71
N ARG A 95 -1.28 -5.40 4.56
CA ARG A 95 -2.24 -5.96 3.59
C ARG A 95 -1.76 -7.27 2.98
N ASN A 96 -0.48 -7.33 2.62
CA ASN A 96 0.12 -8.54 2.05
C ASN A 96 0.09 -9.68 3.07
N GLU A 97 0.46 -9.41 4.31
CA GLU A 97 0.39 -10.39 5.41
C GLU A 97 -1.04 -10.87 5.64
N HIS A 98 -2.01 -9.95 5.69
CA HIS A 98 -3.42 -10.30 5.82
C HIS A 98 -3.90 -11.21 4.69
N ARG A 99 -3.57 -10.87 3.43
CA ARG A 99 -3.90 -11.69 2.26
C ARG A 99 -3.24 -13.07 2.31
N SER A 100 -1.99 -13.15 2.75
CA SER A 100 -1.28 -14.42 2.92
C SER A 100 -1.96 -15.30 3.98
N VAL A 101 -2.38 -14.74 5.10
CA VAL A 101 -3.12 -15.46 6.15
C VAL A 101 -4.47 -15.97 5.63
N LEU A 102 -5.24 -15.14 4.93
CA LEU A 102 -6.52 -15.57 4.33
C LEU A 102 -6.33 -16.70 3.31
N SER A 103 -5.27 -16.64 2.50
CA SER A 103 -4.93 -17.70 1.54
C SER A 103 -4.61 -19.03 2.24
N LEU A 104 -3.85 -18.97 3.34
CA LEU A 104 -3.55 -20.15 4.15
C LEU A 104 -4.80 -20.74 4.81
N LEU A 105 -5.68 -19.90 5.36
CA LEU A 105 -6.96 -20.35 5.92
C LEU A 105 -7.82 -21.04 4.86
N ALA A 106 -7.99 -20.42 3.69
CA ALA A 106 -8.75 -21.02 2.59
C ALA A 106 -8.17 -22.37 2.14
N THR A 107 -6.84 -22.51 2.13
CA THR A 107 -6.16 -23.77 1.80
C THR A 107 -6.41 -24.83 2.88
N ALA A 108 -6.37 -24.46 4.16
CA ALA A 108 -6.65 -25.37 5.26
C ALA A 108 -8.12 -25.82 5.27
N ASP A 109 -9.06 -24.90 5.06
CA ASP A 109 -10.49 -25.21 4.98
C ASP A 109 -10.78 -26.18 3.83
N ALA A 110 -10.17 -25.96 2.66
CA ALA A 110 -10.27 -26.86 1.52
C ALA A 110 -9.69 -28.26 1.82
N ALA A 111 -8.57 -28.35 2.54
CA ALA A 111 -7.97 -29.63 2.94
C ALA A 111 -8.83 -30.40 3.95
N LEU A 112 -9.59 -29.69 4.78
CA LEU A 112 -10.51 -30.26 5.76
C LEU A 112 -11.90 -30.58 5.16
N GLY A 113 -12.14 -30.25 3.89
CA GLY A 113 -13.44 -30.44 3.24
C GLY A 113 -14.54 -29.52 3.80
N LEU A 114 -14.14 -28.45 4.49
CA LEU A 114 -15.05 -27.43 4.97
C LEU A 114 -15.36 -26.45 3.83
N PRO A 115 -16.61 -25.98 3.69
CA PRO A 115 -16.90 -24.88 2.78
C PRO A 115 -16.02 -23.70 3.22
N GLY A 116 -15.19 -23.20 2.31
CA GLY A 116 -14.26 -22.09 2.57
C GLY A 116 -14.98 -20.84 3.08
N PRO A 117 -14.23 -19.86 3.62
CA PRO A 117 -14.82 -18.67 4.21
C PRO A 117 -15.68 -17.97 3.15
N ASP A 118 -16.96 -17.79 3.49
CA ASP A 118 -17.96 -17.14 2.65
C ASP A 118 -17.66 -15.63 2.62
N VAL A 119 -16.68 -15.24 1.81
CA VAL A 119 -16.21 -13.84 1.67
C VAL A 119 -17.23 -12.93 0.97
N ASP A 120 -18.34 -13.50 0.51
CA ASP A 120 -19.47 -12.81 -0.12
C ASP A 120 -20.68 -12.64 0.83
N ARG A 121 -20.53 -13.01 2.12
CA ARG A 121 -21.46 -12.56 3.17
C ARG A 121 -21.19 -11.08 3.45
N SER A 122 -21.56 -10.27 2.46
CA SER A 122 -21.90 -8.87 2.62
C SER A 122 -22.75 -8.72 3.89
N ASP A 123 -22.36 -7.77 4.74
CA ASP A 123 -23.07 -7.41 5.98
C ASP A 123 -24.56 -7.25 5.68
N ASP A 124 -25.34 -8.30 5.95
CA ASP A 124 -26.79 -8.25 5.84
C ASP A 124 -27.33 -7.80 7.21
N PRO A 125 -27.80 -6.55 7.36
CA PRO A 125 -28.42 -6.09 8.60
C PRO A 125 -29.80 -6.74 8.84
N ALA A 126 -30.18 -7.77 8.09
CA ALA A 126 -31.49 -8.41 8.14
C ALA A 126 -31.68 -9.45 9.27
N LEU A 127 -30.95 -9.36 10.39
CA LEU A 127 -31.46 -9.91 11.65
C LEU A 127 -32.48 -8.95 12.26
N GLY A 128 -33.57 -8.77 11.52
CA GLY A 128 -34.81 -8.21 12.01
C GLY A 128 -35.36 -9.12 13.09
N PHE A 129 -35.03 -8.80 14.35
CA PHE A 129 -35.95 -9.05 15.45
C PHE A 129 -37.24 -8.29 15.13
N GLY A 130 -38.18 -8.97 14.46
CA GLY A 130 -39.53 -8.47 14.28
C GLY A 130 -40.18 -8.24 15.66
N PRO A 131 -41.08 -7.25 15.78
CA PRO A 131 -41.79 -7.00 17.03
C PRO A 131 -42.55 -8.26 17.43
N SER A 132 -42.28 -8.75 18.63
CA SER A 132 -42.99 -9.88 19.22
C SER A 132 -44.43 -9.46 19.51
N ASP A 133 -45.38 -9.94 18.71
CA ASP A 133 -46.83 -9.74 18.88
C ASP A 133 -47.37 -10.61 20.04
N HIS A 134 -46.73 -10.49 21.21
CA HIS A 134 -47.12 -11.15 22.46
C HIS A 134 -47.37 -10.12 23.56
N ASP A 135 -48.23 -9.15 23.27
CA ASP A 135 -49.01 -8.47 24.29
C ASP A 135 -50.46 -8.38 23.83
N ARG A 136 -51.18 -9.48 24.08
CA ARG A 136 -52.64 -9.53 24.00
C ARG A 136 -53.15 -8.96 25.33
N PRO A 137 -53.78 -7.77 25.38
CA PRO A 137 -54.32 -7.26 26.63
C PRO A 137 -55.48 -8.16 27.05
N LEU A 138 -55.35 -8.75 28.24
CA LEU A 138 -56.46 -9.45 28.89
C LEU A 138 -57.54 -8.44 29.22
N ASP A 139 -58.73 -8.75 28.71
CA ASP A 139 -60.02 -8.28 29.15
C ASP A 139 -60.08 -8.14 30.68
N GLN A 140 -60.38 -6.93 31.17
CA GLN A 140 -60.95 -6.74 32.49
C GLN A 140 -62.20 -5.87 32.32
N GLY A 141 -63.33 -6.55 32.28
CA GLY A 141 -64.63 -5.93 32.47
C GLY A 141 -64.77 -5.32 33.85
N HIS A 142 -65.43 -4.16 33.90
CA HIS A 142 -66.49 -3.83 34.86
C HIS A 142 -67.30 -2.64 34.34
#